data_AF-A0A7S2D191-F1
#
_entry.id   AF-A0A7S2D191-F1
#
_cell.length_a   1.000
_cell.length_b   1.000
_cell.length_c   1.000
_cell.angle_alpha   90.00
_cell.angle_beta   90.00
_cell.angle_gamma   90.00
#
_symmetry.space_group_name_H-M   'P 1'
#
loop_
_entity.id
_entity.type
_entity.pdbx_description
1 polymer ?
#
loop_
_entity_poly.entity_id
_entity_poly.type
_entity_poly.pdbx_seq_one_letter_code
_entity_poly.pdbx_strand_id
1 'polypeptide(L)'
;AVVAGGTPLYLQWLVHGVPPNSVKANSEQTAAVALRLRPLEESNDWDSALALLEQIDPKRAGVISRNDWYRLSRALEMAEASETPKKESKDQSEDSDGGGCE
;
A
#
# COMPACT_ATOMS: atom_id res chain seq x y z
N ALA A 1 9.47 4.84 -29.02
CA ALA A 1 8.92 3.50 -28.74
C ALA A 1 7.40 3.60 -28.69
N VAL A 2 6.67 2.64 -29.25
CA VAL A 2 5.20 2.57 -29.15
C VAL A 2 4.87 1.42 -28.21
N VAL A 3 4.17 1.72 -27.11
CA VAL A 3 3.67 0.70 -26.18
C VAL A 3 2.27 0.31 -26.65
N ALA A 4 2.11 -0.93 -27.14
CA ALA A 4 0.83 -1.46 -27.59
C ALA A 4 0.25 -2.41 -26.54
N GLY A 5 -0.90 -2.06 -25.98
CA GLY A 5 -1.56 -2.79 -24.90
C GLY A 5 -1.11 -2.36 -23.49
N GLY A 6 -1.94 -2.67 -22.49
CA GLY A 6 -1.64 -2.44 -21.07
C GLY A 6 -2.87 -2.20 -20.22
N THR A 7 -2.80 -2.56 -18.94
CA THR A 7 -3.75 -2.09 -17.92
C THR A 7 -3.54 -0.58 -17.74
N PRO A 8 -4.60 0.25 -17.79
CA PRO A 8 -4.45 1.72 -17.76
C PRO A 8 -3.67 2.21 -16.53
N LEU A 9 -3.76 1.50 -15.40
CA LEU A 9 -2.95 1.76 -14.20
C LEU A 9 -1.44 1.69 -14.46
N TYR A 10 -0.96 0.67 -15.18
CA TYR A 10 0.46 0.52 -15.49
C TYR A 10 0.94 1.58 -16.48
N LEU A 11 0.09 1.98 -17.43
CA LEU A 11 0.41 3.10 -18.33
C LEU A 11 0.51 4.41 -17.54
N GLN A 12 -0.37 4.62 -16.57
CA GLN A 12 -0.32 5.79 -15.70
C GLN A 12 0.97 5.83 -14.88
N TRP A 13 1.43 4.68 -14.36
CA TRP A 13 2.72 4.59 -13.65
C TRP A 13 3.92 4.72 -14.59
N LEU A 14 3.84 4.22 -15.82
CA LEU A 14 4.89 4.37 -16.81
C LEU A 14 5.07 5.83 -17.22
N VAL A 15 3.97 6.57 -17.39
CA VAL A 15 3.98 7.97 -17.83
C VAL A 15 4.31 8.94 -16.70
N HIS A 16 3.75 8.71 -15.50
CA HIS A 16 3.86 9.65 -14.38
C HIS A 16 4.78 9.18 -13.25
N GLY A 17 5.37 7.99 -13.38
CA GLY A 17 6.08 7.32 -12.29
C GLY A 17 5.12 6.64 -11.30
N VAL A 18 5.70 5.83 -10.41
CA VAL A 18 4.93 5.17 -9.34
C VAL A 18 4.45 6.24 -8.35
N PRO A 19 3.17 6.21 -7.92
CA PRO A 19 2.65 7.19 -6.98
C PRO A 19 3.49 7.24 -5.70
N PRO A 20 3.75 8.44 -5.14
CA PRO A 20 4.69 8.64 -4.03
C PRO A 20 4.29 7.90 -2.75
N ASN A 21 3.03 7.52 -2.63
CA ASN A 21 2.49 6.82 -1.48
C ASN A 21 2.51 5.28 -1.67
N SER A 22 3.17 4.73 -2.69
CA SER A 22 3.28 3.27 -2.83
C SER A 22 4.29 2.69 -1.84
N VAL A 23 3.91 2.56 -0.57
CA VAL A 23 4.69 1.76 0.39
C VAL A 23 4.66 0.31 -0.08
N LYS A 24 5.80 -0.39 -0.12
CA LYS A 24 5.79 -1.84 -0.44
C LYS A 24 4.91 -2.57 0.59
N ALA A 25 4.13 -3.55 0.13
CA ALA A 25 3.34 -4.37 1.05
C ALA A 25 4.27 -5.06 2.05
N ASN A 26 4.01 -4.88 3.34
CA ASN A 26 4.68 -5.58 4.42
C ASN A 26 3.71 -6.63 4.96
N SER A 27 4.05 -7.91 4.83
CA SER A 27 3.18 -9.02 5.20
C SER A 27 2.78 -9.01 6.67
N GLU A 28 3.65 -8.55 7.57
CA GLU A 28 3.36 -8.45 9.00
C GLU A 28 2.32 -7.38 9.28
N GLN A 29 2.45 -6.20 8.66
CA GLN A 29 1.49 -5.11 8.79
C GLN A 29 0.15 -5.48 8.18
N THR A 30 0.15 -6.10 7.00
CA THR A 30 -1.08 -6.61 6.36
C THR A 30 -1.81 -7.60 7.27
N ALA A 31 -1.09 -8.53 7.91
CA ALA A 31 -1.69 -9.46 8.84
C ALA A 31 -2.27 -8.77 10.08
N ALA A 32 -1.55 -7.78 10.64
CA ALA A 32 -2.01 -7.02 11.80
C ALA A 32 -3.29 -6.21 11.48
N VAL A 33 -3.31 -5.49 10.36
CA VAL A 33 -4.48 -4.74 9.90
C VAL A 33 -5.66 -5.67 9.62
N ALA A 34 -5.41 -6.81 8.94
CA ALA A 34 -6.45 -7.80 8.69
C ALA A 34 -7.06 -8.37 9.97
N LEU A 35 -6.26 -8.64 11.01
CA LEU A 35 -6.74 -9.09 12.31
C LEU A 35 -7.60 -8.03 13.01
N ARG A 36 -7.25 -6.75 12.90
CA ARG A 36 -8.03 -5.64 13.47
C ARG A 36 -9.35 -5.42 12.73
N LEU A 37 -9.35 -5.57 11.41
CA LEU A 37 -10.55 -5.37 10.59
C LEU A 37 -11.49 -6.57 10.57
N ARG A 38 -11.00 -7.81 10.74
CA ARG A 38 -11.81 -9.03 10.72
C ARG A 38 -13.12 -8.94 11.54
N PRO A 39 -13.13 -8.53 12.82
CA PRO A 39 -14.39 -8.45 13.57
C PRO A 39 -15.36 -7.38 13.05
N LEU A 40 -14.85 -6.32 12.41
CA LEU A 40 -15.64 -5.25 11.80
C LEU A 40 -16.19 -5.68 10.44
N GLU A 41 -15.42 -6.46 9.67
CA GLU A 41 -15.86 -7.05 8.42
C GLU A 41 -16.94 -8.12 8.65
N GLU A 42 -16.77 -8.95 9.69
CA GLU A 42 -17.76 -9.97 10.09
C GLU A 42 -19.08 -9.36 10.57
N SER A 43 -19.04 -8.22 11.28
CA SER A 43 -20.23 -7.48 11.71
C SER A 43 -20.74 -6.49 10.64
N ASN A 44 -20.01 -6.34 9.53
CA ASN A 44 -20.24 -5.35 8.47
C ASN A 44 -20.33 -3.90 9.01
N ASP A 45 -19.60 -3.61 10.09
CA ASP A 45 -19.55 -2.31 10.76
C ASP A 45 -18.54 -1.37 10.09
N TRP A 46 -19.01 -0.77 9.00
CA TRP A 46 -18.25 0.21 8.22
C TRP A 46 -17.98 1.51 8.95
N ASP A 47 -18.90 1.94 9.81
CA ASP A 47 -18.80 3.26 10.45
C ASP A 47 -17.66 3.24 11.48
N SER A 48 -17.55 2.16 12.26
CA SER A 48 -16.40 1.96 13.16
C SER A 48 -15.08 1.84 12.39
N ALA A 49 -15.08 1.12 11.26
CA ALA A 49 -13.87 0.93 10.47
C ALA A 49 -13.39 2.21 9.76
N LEU A 50 -14.31 3.04 9.28
CA LEU A 50 -14.01 4.37 8.73
C LEU A 50 -13.55 5.34 9.83
N ALA A 51 -14.14 5.28 11.03
CA ALA A 51 -13.70 6.08 12.16
C ALA A 51 -12.25 5.78 12.57
N LEU A 52 -11.82 4.51 12.50
CA LEU A 52 -10.41 4.14 12.70
C LEU A 52 -9.49 4.80 11.68
N LEU A 53 -9.87 4.81 10.40
CA LEU A 53 -9.09 5.48 9.37
C LEU A 53 -9.13 7.01 9.53
N GLU A 54 -10.28 7.58 9.90
CA GLU A 54 -10.45 9.03 10.05
C GLU A 54 -9.56 9.61 11.15
N GLN A 55 -9.29 8.85 12.21
CA GLN A 55 -8.35 9.24 13.27
C GLN A 55 -6.91 9.38 12.79
N ILE A 56 -6.51 8.63 11.76
CA ILE A 56 -5.14 8.58 11.26
C ILE A 56 -4.99 9.43 9.99
N ASP A 57 -5.90 9.27 9.03
CA ASP A 57 -5.95 9.99 7.77
C ASP A 57 -7.40 10.38 7.39
N PRO A 58 -7.88 11.53 7.88
CA PRO A 58 -9.24 12.01 7.59
C PRO A 58 -9.45 12.33 6.10
N LYS A 59 -8.39 12.65 5.36
CA LYS A 59 -8.50 12.96 3.93
C LYS A 59 -8.84 11.72 3.14
N ARG A 60 -8.20 10.58 3.45
CA ARG A 60 -8.48 9.30 2.77
C ARG A 60 -9.79 8.68 3.23
N ALA A 61 -10.16 8.83 4.51
CA ALA A 61 -11.46 8.39 5.02
C ALA A 61 -12.62 9.03 4.24
N GLY A 62 -12.51 10.31 3.85
CA GLY A 62 -13.54 11.00 3.06
C GLY A 62 -13.66 10.56 1.59
N VAL A 63 -12.71 9.78 1.06
CA VAL A 63 -12.72 9.33 -0.36
C VAL A 63 -13.15 7.86 -0.49
N ILE A 64 -13.01 7.07 0.56
CA ILE A 64 -13.33 5.63 0.53
C ILE A 64 -14.84 5.42 0.64
N SER A 65 -15.41 4.69 -0.30
CA SER A 65 -16.80 4.25 -0.23
C SER A 65 -16.96 3.10 0.77
N ARG A 66 -18.02 3.17 1.58
CA ARG A 66 -18.57 2.01 2.30
C ARG A 66 -18.86 0.93 1.25
N ASN A 67 -18.31 -0.29 1.40
CA ASN A 67 -18.25 -1.41 0.44
C ASN A 67 -16.88 -1.68 -0.24
N ASP A 68 -15.80 -0.98 0.13
CA ASP A 68 -14.45 -1.30 -0.37
C ASP A 68 -13.47 -1.63 0.77
N TRP A 69 -13.52 -2.88 1.24
CA TRP A 69 -12.74 -3.33 2.42
C TRP A 69 -11.26 -3.40 2.08
N TYR A 70 -10.96 -3.70 0.82
CA TYR A 70 -9.60 -3.74 0.29
C TYR A 70 -8.96 -2.34 0.28
N ARG A 71 -9.67 -1.31 -0.19
CA ARG A 71 -9.13 0.06 -0.14
C ARG A 71 -8.98 0.57 1.28
N LEU A 72 -9.91 0.20 2.18
CA LEU A 72 -9.83 0.56 3.58
C LEU A 72 -8.62 -0.06 4.28
N SER A 73 -8.44 -1.38 4.15
CA SER A 73 -7.30 -2.09 4.72
C SER A 73 -5.98 -1.53 4.18
N ARG A 74 -5.92 -1.30 2.87
CA ARG A 74 -4.72 -0.74 2.25
C ARG A 74 -4.44 0.70 2.69
N ALA A 75 -5.49 1.49 2.93
CA ALA A 75 -5.33 2.84 3.43
C ALA A 75 -4.77 2.86 4.86
N LEU A 76 -5.25 1.96 5.73
CA LEU A 76 -4.74 1.78 7.09
C LEU A 76 -3.29 1.31 7.10
N GLU A 77 -2.93 0.28 6.30
CA GLU A 77 -1.55 -0.19 6.17
C GLU A 77 -0.59 0.94 5.78
N MET A 78 -0.99 1.75 4.81
CA MET A 78 -0.18 2.88 4.34
C MET A 78 -0.07 3.98 5.39
N ALA A 79 -1.14 4.23 6.14
CA ALA A 79 -1.16 5.25 7.18
C ALA A 79 -0.25 4.83 8.35
N GLU A 80 -0.35 3.59 8.83
CA GLU A 80 0.53 3.03 9.86
C GLU A 80 2.01 2.99 9.42
N ALA A 81 2.27 2.68 8.16
CA ALA A 81 3.64 2.72 7.61
C ALA A 81 4.20 4.15 7.48
N SER A 82 3.34 5.17 7.42
CA SER A 82 3.77 6.58 7.37
C SER A 82 4.03 7.18 8.76
N GLU A 83 3.38 6.67 9.81
CA GLU A 83 3.59 7.08 11.20
C GLU A 83 4.90 6.55 11.78
N THR A 84 5.47 5.49 11.18
CA THR A 84 6.81 5.03 11.53
C THR A 84 7.85 5.89 10.80
N PRO A 85 8.73 6.62 11.52
CA PRO A 85 9.81 7.33 10.86
C PRO A 85 10.71 6.30 10.17
N LYS A 86 10.83 6.41 8.84
CA LYS A 86 11.77 5.65 8.01
C LYS A 86 13.13 5.60 8.71
N LYS A 87 13.50 4.45 9.26
CA LYS A 87 14.91 4.07 9.29
C LYS A 87 15.24 3.57 7.89
N GLU A 88 15.85 4.48 7.13
CA GLU A 88 16.61 4.26 5.90
C GLU A 88 17.18 2.83 5.83
N SER A 89 16.58 1.97 5.00
CA SER A 89 17.21 0.69 4.63
C SER A 89 18.10 0.96 3.43
N LYS A 90 19.38 1.11 3.76
CA LYS A 90 20.59 1.10 2.93
C LYS A 90 20.48 0.17 1.70
N ASP A 91 20.99 0.70 0.59
CA ASP A 91 21.22 0.07 -0.72
C ASP A 91 21.63 -1.41 -0.65
N GLN A 92 20.94 -2.24 -1.42
CA GLN A 92 21.46 -3.50 -1.92
C GLN A 92 21.91 -3.29 -3.37
N SER A 93 23.18 -2.95 -3.56
CA SER A 93 23.92 -3.28 -4.78
C SER A 93 24.74 -4.53 -4.50
N GLU A 94 24.16 -5.70 -4.77
CA GLU A 94 24.92 -6.93 -4.99
C GLU A 94 24.95 -7.19 -6.50
N ASP A 95 25.82 -6.46 -7.20
CA ASP A 95 26.31 -6.84 -8.52
C ASP A 95 27.39 -7.90 -8.29
N SER A 96 27.00 -9.17 -8.30
CA SER A 96 27.91 -10.30 -8.46
C SER A 96 27.71 -10.89 -9.85
N ASP A 97 28.47 -10.40 -10.82
CA ASP A 97 28.78 -11.17 -12.02
C ASP A 97 30.24 -10.90 -12.43
N GLY A 98 31.12 -11.72 -11.85
CA GLY A 98 32.54 -11.80 -12.16
C GLY A 98 32.90 -13.23 -12.52
N GLY A 99 32.24 -13.80 -13.53
CA GLY A 99 32.61 -15.08 -14.14
C GLY A 99 33.68 -14.86 -15.21
N GLY A 100 34.94 -15.09 -14.85
CA GLY A 100 36.10 -14.98 -15.72
C GLY A 100 36.07 -15.95 -16.91
N CYS A 101 36.49 -15.43 -18.05
CA CYS A 101 36.95 -16.21 -19.19
C CYS A 101 38.30 -16.85 -18.85
N GLU A 102 38.43 -18.16 -19.01
CA GLU A 102 39.65 -18.87 -19.43
C GLU A 102 39.30 -20.28 -19.93
#